data_AF-A0A6N7G9M7-F1
#
_entry.id   AF-A0A6N7G9M7-F1
#
_cell.length_a   1.000
_cell.length_b   1.000
_cell.length_c   1.000
_cell.angle_alpha   90.00
_cell.angle_beta   90.00
_cell.angle_gamma   90.00
#
_symmetry.space_group_name_H-M   'P 1'
#
loop_
_entity.id
_entity.type
_entity.pdbx_description
1 polymer ?
#
loop_
_entity_poly.entity_id
_entity_poly.type
_entity_poly.pdbx_seq_one_letter_code
_entity_poly.pdbx_strand_id
1 'polypeptide(L)'
;MAAEPGFSVAHSIFTQKWRTGDDPYQRLLEVPLFAHSDNHVGLQVADLLASTLVLPMAAAAYGAPEGNVHDSFRYQTVRTDHGDALRDLQYRYPGRDGRWRGGIVVSDPGGHRPGSLLFGSPDQKDD
;
A
#
# COMPACT_ATOMS: atom_id res chain seq x y z
N MET A 1 -19.60 -7.98 -30.96
CA MET A 1 -18.30 -8.54 -30.55
C MET A 1 -18.52 -9.23 -29.21
N ALA A 2 -18.70 -10.55 -29.22
CA ALA A 2 -19.01 -11.32 -28.01
C ALA A 2 -17.73 -11.52 -27.20
N ALA A 3 -17.75 -11.16 -25.92
CA ALA A 3 -16.64 -11.43 -25.02
C ALA A 3 -16.53 -12.95 -24.79
N GLU A 4 -15.34 -13.49 -25.05
CA GLU A 4 -15.02 -14.91 -24.79
C GLU A 4 -15.28 -15.25 -23.30
N PRO A 5 -16.01 -16.33 -22.99
CA PRO A 5 -16.59 -16.58 -21.67
C PRO A 5 -15.56 -16.79 -20.53
N GLY A 6 -14.29 -17.07 -20.85
CA GLY A 6 -13.24 -17.27 -19.84
C GLY A 6 -12.76 -15.99 -19.14
N PHE A 7 -12.95 -14.82 -19.76
CA PHE A 7 -12.37 -13.55 -19.29
C PHE A 7 -12.99 -13.06 -17.98
N SER A 8 -14.32 -13.08 -17.89
CA SER A 8 -15.06 -12.63 -16.70
C SER A 8 -14.79 -13.51 -15.47
N VAL A 9 -14.39 -14.77 -15.68
CA VAL A 9 -14.23 -15.76 -14.63
C VAL A 9 -12.90 -15.58 -13.89
N ALA A 10 -11.80 -15.29 -14.60
CA ALA A 10 -10.49 -15.12 -13.98
C ALA A 10 -10.41 -13.87 -13.07
N HIS A 11 -10.94 -12.73 -13.52
CA HIS A 11 -11.00 -11.50 -12.72
C HIS A 11 -11.89 -11.68 -11.47
N SER A 12 -12.98 -12.45 -11.61
CA SER A 12 -13.87 -12.79 -10.51
C SER A 12 -13.19 -13.69 -9.47
N ILE A 13 -12.41 -14.68 -9.91
CA ILE A 13 -11.69 -15.59 -8.99
C ILE A 13 -10.57 -14.85 -8.25
N PHE A 14 -9.80 -13.97 -8.93
CA PHE A 14 -8.79 -13.15 -8.26
C PHE A 14 -9.43 -12.25 -7.19
N THR A 15 -10.47 -11.51 -7.56
CA THR A 15 -11.18 -10.61 -6.63
C THR A 15 -11.79 -11.39 -5.47
N GLN A 16 -12.39 -12.55 -5.74
CA GLN A 16 -12.98 -13.39 -4.69
C GLN A 16 -11.94 -14.05 -3.79
N LYS A 17 -10.76 -14.41 -4.31
CA LYS A 17 -9.65 -14.95 -3.53
C LYS A 17 -9.07 -13.91 -2.57
N TRP A 18 -8.98 -12.65 -3.01
CA TRP A 18 -8.36 -11.57 -2.25
C TRP A 18 -9.37 -10.60 -1.61
N ARG A 19 -10.67 -10.95 -1.58
CA ARG A 19 -11.70 -10.12 -0.94
C ARG A 19 -11.50 -10.08 0.57
N THR A 20 -11.91 -8.98 1.19
CA THR A 20 -12.03 -8.91 2.65
C THR A 20 -13.11 -9.87 3.15
N GLY A 21 -12.73 -10.84 3.98
CA GLY A 21 -13.69 -11.67 4.73
C GLY A 21 -13.28 -13.13 4.90
N ASP A 22 -12.62 -13.75 3.93
CA ASP A 22 -11.99 -15.08 3.95
C ASP A 22 -11.48 -15.43 2.52
N ASP A 23 -10.57 -16.41 2.38
CA ASP A 23 -10.16 -16.98 1.08
C ASP A 23 -11.06 -18.19 0.71
N PRO A 24 -12.03 -18.05 -0.22
CA PRO A 24 -12.89 -19.16 -0.64
C PRO A 24 -12.18 -20.22 -1.49
N TYR A 25 -10.93 -19.99 -1.90
CA TYR A 25 -10.16 -20.83 -2.82
C TYR A 25 -8.83 -21.33 -2.21
N GLN A 26 -8.86 -21.83 -0.97
CA GLN A 26 -7.69 -22.31 -0.22
C GLN A 26 -6.86 -23.41 -0.93
N ARG A 27 -7.46 -24.19 -1.84
CA ARG A 27 -6.78 -25.24 -2.62
C ARG A 27 -6.12 -24.72 -3.89
N LEU A 28 -6.42 -23.49 -4.28
CA LEU A 28 -5.80 -22.86 -5.43
C LEU A 28 -4.45 -22.30 -4.97
N LEU A 29 -3.34 -22.98 -5.27
CA LEU A 29 -2.00 -22.54 -4.85
C LEU A 29 -1.58 -21.24 -5.56
N GLU A 30 -2.00 -21.07 -6.81
CA GLU A 30 -1.71 -19.91 -7.65
C GLU A 30 -2.96 -19.53 -8.45
N VAL A 31 -3.24 -18.23 -8.58
CA VAL A 31 -4.28 -17.71 -9.50
C VAL A 31 -3.63 -17.57 -10.87
N PRO A 32 -4.27 -18.00 -11.98
CA PRO A 32 -3.71 -17.83 -13.31
C PRO A 32 -3.25 -16.38 -13.51
N LEU A 33 -1.92 -16.21 -13.61
CA LEU A 33 -1.29 -14.91 -13.80
C LEU A 33 -1.64 -14.38 -15.19
N PHE A 34 -2.35 -13.25 -15.16
CA PHE A 34 -2.55 -12.23 -16.18
C PHE A 34 -1.69 -12.36 -17.45
N ALA A 35 -2.22 -13.03 -18.47
CA ALA A 35 -1.73 -12.91 -19.84
C ALA A 35 -2.53 -11.85 -20.65
N HIS A 36 -3.33 -10.98 -19.99
CA HIS A 36 -4.08 -9.92 -20.65
C HIS A 36 -4.34 -8.69 -19.76
N SER A 37 -4.48 -7.51 -20.37
CA SER A 37 -3.72 -6.29 -20.05
C SER A 37 -4.19 -5.41 -18.90
N ASP A 38 -5.35 -5.63 -18.28
CA ASP A 38 -5.95 -4.59 -17.43
C ASP A 38 -5.52 -4.64 -15.96
N ASN A 39 -4.90 -5.75 -15.53
CA ASN A 39 -4.39 -5.87 -14.16
C ASN A 39 -2.95 -5.35 -14.00
N HIS A 40 -2.24 -5.09 -15.11
CA HIS A 40 -0.93 -4.45 -15.08
C HIS A 40 -1.01 -3.00 -14.61
N VAL A 41 -2.12 -2.30 -14.91
CA VAL A 41 -2.33 -0.92 -14.48
C VAL A 41 -2.35 -0.83 -12.95
N GLY A 42 -3.09 -1.71 -12.28
CA GLY A 42 -3.13 -1.75 -10.82
C GLY A 42 -1.77 -2.05 -10.20
N LEU A 43 -1.01 -2.97 -10.80
CA LEU A 43 0.34 -3.30 -10.34
C LEU A 43 1.33 -2.15 -10.58
N GLN A 44 1.23 -1.46 -11.72
CA GLN A 44 2.05 -0.28 -12.02
C GLN A 44 1.73 0.87 -11.07
N VAL A 45 0.46 1.10 -10.76
CA VAL A 45 0.05 2.10 -9.76
C VAL A 45 0.61 1.72 -8.39
N ALA A 46 0.53 0.46 -7.99
CA ALA A 46 1.10 0.00 -6.72
C ALA A 46 2.63 0.20 -6.67
N ASP A 47 3.34 -0.13 -7.75
CA ASP A 47 4.79 0.06 -7.86
C ASP A 47 5.17 1.55 -7.80
N LEU A 48 4.44 2.41 -8.51
CA LEU A 48 4.62 3.86 -8.46
C LEU A 48 4.38 4.39 -7.05
N LEU A 49 3.28 4.04 -6.40
CA LEU A 49 2.99 4.47 -5.03
C LEU A 49 4.07 3.98 -4.05
N ALA A 50 4.51 2.73 -4.17
CA ALA A 50 5.52 2.16 -3.29
C ALA A 50 6.89 2.82 -3.46
N SER A 51 7.35 2.96 -4.70
CA SER A 51 8.70 3.46 -5.02
C SER A 51 8.83 4.98 -4.91
N THR A 52 7.80 5.73 -5.31
CA THR A 52 7.87 7.20 -5.39
C THR A 52 7.33 7.91 -4.16
N LEU A 53 6.45 7.28 -3.38
CA LEU A 53 5.87 7.86 -2.17
C LEU A 53 6.26 7.08 -0.93
N VAL A 54 5.83 5.82 -0.80
CA VAL A 54 5.96 5.06 0.45
C VAL A 54 7.43 4.92 0.88
N LEU A 55 8.31 4.54 -0.04
CA LEU A 55 9.74 4.38 0.24
C LEU A 55 10.41 5.67 0.70
N PRO A 56 10.37 6.80 -0.04
CA PRO A 56 11.00 8.03 0.42
C PRO A 56 10.36 8.54 1.71
N MET A 57 9.04 8.46 1.85
CA MET A 57 8.36 8.85 3.10
C MET A 57 8.83 8.02 4.30
N ALA A 58 8.99 6.71 4.12
CA ALA A 58 9.49 5.82 5.15
C ALA A 58 10.97 6.10 5.47
N ALA A 59 11.80 6.38 4.47
CA ALA A 59 13.18 6.79 4.67
C ALA A 59 13.28 8.10 5.47
N ALA A 60 12.43 9.09 5.17
CA ALA A 60 12.38 10.34 5.92
C ALA A 60 11.85 10.19 7.36
N ALA A 61 10.85 9.32 7.58
CA ALA A 61 10.23 9.12 8.89
C ALA A 61 11.02 8.17 9.80
N TYR A 62 11.63 7.14 9.21
CA TYR A 62 12.21 6.02 9.94
C TYR A 62 13.70 5.78 9.67
N GLY A 63 14.27 6.40 8.64
CA GLY A 63 15.69 6.28 8.32
C GLY A 63 16.61 6.78 9.44
N ALA A 64 17.85 6.27 9.45
CA ALA A 64 18.89 6.74 10.35
C ALA A 64 19.45 8.08 9.84
N PRO A 65 19.75 9.05 10.72
CA PRO A 65 20.30 10.33 10.31
C PRO A 65 21.76 10.21 9.86
N GLU A 66 22.04 10.91 8.76
CA GLU A 66 23.34 11.32 8.20
C GLU A 66 24.37 10.23 7.85
N GLY A 67 24.78 10.23 6.57
CA GLY A 67 25.90 9.44 6.04
C GLY A 67 25.53 8.38 5.01
N ASN A 68 24.24 8.11 4.80
CA ASN A 68 23.77 7.22 3.74
C ASN A 68 23.61 8.01 2.43
N VAL A 69 24.26 7.55 1.35
CA VAL A 69 24.18 8.19 0.02
C VAL A 69 22.77 8.17 -0.57
N HIS A 70 21.91 7.28 -0.05
CA HIS A 70 20.52 7.15 -0.44
C HIS A 70 19.59 8.00 0.41
N ASP A 71 20.10 8.72 1.42
CA ASP A 71 19.33 9.70 2.17
C ASP A 71 19.28 11.04 1.42
N SER A 72 18.11 11.67 1.42
CA SER A 72 17.89 12.94 0.74
C SER A 72 16.88 13.76 1.51
N PHE A 73 17.20 15.03 1.75
CA PHE A 73 16.26 16.01 2.32
C PHE A 73 14.96 16.10 1.50
N ARG A 74 14.99 15.77 0.21
CA ARG A 74 13.82 15.76 -0.67
C ARG A 74 12.77 14.73 -0.28
N TYR A 75 13.17 13.66 0.41
CA TYR A 75 12.23 12.67 0.92
C TYR A 75 11.30 13.25 2.00
N GLN A 76 11.80 14.21 2.78
CA GLN A 76 10.96 14.96 3.72
C GLN A 76 9.93 15.83 2.99
N THR A 77 10.31 16.41 1.85
CA THR A 77 9.38 17.17 0.99
C THR A 77 8.26 16.27 0.48
N VAL A 78 8.58 15.10 -0.08
CA VAL A 78 7.57 14.12 -0.56
C VAL A 78 6.59 13.75 0.56
N ARG A 79 7.10 13.51 1.78
CA ARG A 79 6.27 13.21 2.96
C ARG A 79 5.35 14.35 3.36
N THR A 80 5.84 15.59 3.27
CA THR A 80 5.07 16.79 3.63
C THR A 80 3.98 17.05 2.59
N ASP A 81 4.30 16.94 1.30
CA ASP A 81 3.39 17.32 0.21
C ASP A 81 2.32 16.25 -0.07
N HIS A 82 2.61 14.97 0.20
CA HIS A 82 1.74 13.85 -0.20
C HIS A 82 1.29 12.96 0.96
N GLY A 83 1.76 13.22 2.19
CA GLY A 83 1.44 12.41 3.36
C GLY A 83 -0.05 12.27 3.62
N ASP A 84 -0.76 13.39 3.60
CA ASP A 84 -2.20 13.43 3.85
C ASP A 84 -3.01 12.74 2.75
N ALA A 85 -2.70 13.02 1.48
CA ALA A 85 -3.37 12.39 0.36
C ALA A 85 -3.19 10.86 0.37
N LEU A 86 -1.97 10.39 0.66
CA LEU A 86 -1.70 8.95 0.77
C LEU A 86 -2.38 8.33 1.98
N ARG A 87 -2.47 9.07 3.10
CA ARG A 87 -3.19 8.62 4.29
C ARG A 87 -4.66 8.38 3.99
N ASP A 88 -5.28 9.31 3.27
CA ASP A 88 -6.70 9.30 2.93
C ASP A 88 -7.03 8.27 1.83
N LEU A 89 -6.06 7.89 1.01
CA LEU A 89 -6.19 6.81 0.02
C LEU A 89 -6.28 5.41 0.67
N GLN A 90 -5.91 5.27 1.94
CA GLN A 90 -5.92 3.97 2.61
C GLN A 90 -7.34 3.46 2.85
N TYR A 91 -7.61 2.25 2.37
CA TYR A 91 -8.77 1.50 2.80
C TYR A 91 -8.50 0.78 4.13
N ARG A 92 -9.07 1.30 5.22
CA ARG A 92 -8.97 0.73 6.58
C ARG A 92 -10.31 0.22 7.06
N TYR A 93 -10.32 -0.92 7.74
CA TYR A 93 -11.54 -1.56 8.25
C TYR A 93 -11.29 -2.18 9.63
N PRO A 94 -12.30 -2.26 10.52
CA PRO A 94 -12.15 -2.94 11.79
C PRO A 94 -12.04 -4.46 11.58
N GLY A 95 -11.04 -5.07 12.19
CA GLY A 95 -10.90 -6.52 12.30
C GLY A 95 -11.87 -7.12 13.31
N ARG A 96 -12.05 -8.44 13.26
CA ARG A 96 -12.89 -9.19 14.22
C ARG A 96 -12.39 -9.08 15.68
N ASP A 97 -11.12 -8.75 15.84
CA ASP A 97 -10.42 -8.48 17.11
C ASP A 97 -10.52 -7.00 17.56
N GLY A 98 -11.29 -6.18 16.85
CA GLY A 98 -11.43 -4.74 17.13
C GLY A 98 -10.22 -3.90 16.70
N ARG A 99 -9.19 -4.50 16.11
CA ARG A 99 -8.02 -3.78 15.60
C ARG A 99 -8.27 -3.30 14.18
N TRP A 100 -7.86 -2.07 13.87
CA TRP A 100 -7.88 -1.58 12.49
C TRP A 100 -6.94 -2.40 11.61
N ARG A 101 -7.45 -2.86 10.47
CA ARG A 101 -6.77 -3.64 9.44
C ARG A 101 -6.92 -2.93 8.09
N GLY A 102 -6.15 -3.38 7.10
CA GLY A 102 -6.04 -2.69 5.81
C GLY A 102 -5.14 -1.46 5.87
N GLY A 103 -4.89 -0.87 4.71
CA GLY A 103 -3.93 0.22 4.55
C GLY A 103 -2.47 -0.21 4.69
N ILE A 104 -1.60 0.77 4.96
CA ILE A 104 -0.17 0.56 5.12
C ILE A 104 0.12 0.31 6.61
N VAL A 105 0.90 -0.73 6.89
CA VAL A 105 1.37 -1.08 8.23
C VAL A 105 2.89 -0.94 8.25
N VAL A 106 3.40 -0.24 9.26
CA VAL A 106 4.83 -0.06 9.48
C VAL A 106 5.28 -0.97 10.60
N SER A 107 6.43 -1.63 10.41
CA SER A 107 7.18 -2.31 11.45
C SER A 107 8.54 -1.63 11.58
N ASP A 108 8.76 -0.95 12.70
CA ASP A 108 10.04 -0.30 13.03
C ASP A 108 10.67 -1.00 14.25
N PRO A 109 11.35 -2.13 14.06
CA PRO A 109 11.92 -2.91 15.17
C PRO A 109 13.06 -2.20 15.91
N GLY A 110 13.70 -1.22 15.27
CA GLY A 110 14.77 -0.44 15.89
C GLY A 110 14.22 0.70 16.73
N GLY A 111 13.44 1.59 16.11
CA GLY A 111 12.94 2.81 16.77
C GLY A 111 11.63 2.63 17.53
N HIS A 112 10.90 1.53 17.31
CA HIS A 112 9.54 1.30 17.84
C HIS A 112 8.59 2.48 17.60
N ARG A 113 8.82 3.25 16.53
CA ARG A 113 8.06 4.46 16.24
C ARG A 113 6.69 4.11 15.63
N PRO A 114 5.65 4.92 15.88
CA PRO A 114 4.31 4.63 15.38
C PRO A 114 4.24 4.78 13.85
N GLY A 115 3.38 3.97 13.23
CA GLY A 115 3.14 3.99 11.78
C GLY A 115 2.53 5.28 11.24
N SER A 116 1.94 6.12 12.11
CA SER A 116 1.38 7.41 11.72
C SER A 116 2.45 8.39 11.22
N LEU A 117 3.70 8.27 11.69
CA LEU A 117 4.80 9.16 11.27
C LEU A 117 5.09 9.09 9.76
N LEU A 118 4.76 7.97 9.11
CA LEU A 118 4.88 7.80 7.66
C LEU A 118 4.21 8.95 6.91
N PHE A 119 3.06 9.43 7.39
CA PHE A 119 2.22 10.41 6.71
C PHE A 119 2.48 11.86 7.14
N GLY A 120 3.40 12.10 8.07
CA GLY A 120 3.64 13.44 8.64
C GLY A 120 3.48 13.48 10.15
N SER A 121 3.71 14.65 10.77
CA SER A 121 3.46 14.82 12.20
C SER A 121 1.95 14.91 12.45
N PRO A 122 1.40 14.27 13.50
CA PRO A 122 -0.02 14.33 13.85
C PRO A 122 -0.51 15.72 14.30
N ASP A 123 0.37 16.73 14.31
CA ASP A 123 0.13 18.05 14.90
C ASP A 123 0.10 19.20 13.89
N GLN A 124 0.18 18.91 12.59
CA GLN A 124 -0.01 19.94 11.56
C GLN A 124 -1.50 20.02 11.20
N LYS A 125 -2.31 20.48 12.17
CA LYS A 125 -3.56 21.17 11.85
C LYS A 125 -3.16 22.61 11.56
N ASP A 126 -3.30 23.01 10.31
CA ASP A 126 -3.11 24.40 9.90
C ASP A 126 -3.99 25.35 10.74
N ASP A 127 -3.37 26.43 11.21
CA ASP A 127 -4.03 27.65 11.72
C ASP A 127 -4.84 28.35 10.60
#